data_AF-A0A5Z3B0Q8-F1
#
_entry.id   AF-A0A5Z3B0Q8-F1
#
_cell.length_a   1.000
_cell.length_b   1.000
_cell.length_c   1.000
_cell.angle_alpha   90.00
_cell.angle_beta   90.00
_cell.angle_gamma   90.00
#
_symmetry.space_group_name_H-M   'P 1'
#
loop_
_entity.id
_entity.type
_entity.pdbx_description
1 polymer ?
#
loop_
_entity_poly.entity_id
_entity_poly.type
_entity_poly.pdbx_seq_one_letter_code
_entity_poly.pdbx_strand_id
1 'polypeptide(L)'
;MFKKIFDFVKSRLFITAFLLCCIFLLSILFWFWGSLIAFNDIYIFSSSFLRFSIILIIWLIVFLFFLLKPIINFISSLKSEKRLKFKVLKKEADEFIYKSKRNFFLSLKDAKETWKNDLKTKNLPLIIIIGNEGSGKSTFINYSDIEYPLSDSLESYKKFHKSTRNFALYVSKKGALLDTEGNYFSQEEFFKPTSSDEIPEDDIDKNRDFLIKKNIWKK
;
A
#
# COMPACT_ATOMS: atom_id res chain seq x y z
N MET A 1 -28.92 -14.68 -10.58
CA MET A 1 -27.99 -15.83 -10.55
C MET A 1 -27.14 -15.93 -11.82
N PHE A 2 -27.73 -15.83 -13.01
CA PHE A 2 -27.04 -15.93 -14.31
C PHE A 2 -25.88 -14.94 -14.53
N LYS A 3 -25.98 -13.67 -14.09
CA LYS A 3 -24.86 -12.70 -14.21
C LYS A 3 -23.58 -13.13 -13.48
N LYS A 4 -23.70 -13.61 -12.23
CA LYS A 4 -22.54 -14.09 -11.45
C LYS A 4 -21.87 -15.32 -12.07
N ILE A 5 -22.66 -16.19 -12.69
CA ILE A 5 -22.15 -17.37 -13.41
C ILE A 5 -21.41 -16.92 -14.68
N PHE A 6 -21.96 -15.94 -15.41
CA PHE A 6 -21.32 -15.39 -16.60
C PHE A 6 -20.01 -14.67 -16.28
N ASP A 7 -19.97 -13.91 -15.19
CA ASP A 7 -18.76 -13.24 -14.71
C ASP A 7 -17.68 -14.24 -14.26
N PHE A 8 -18.09 -15.38 -13.68
CA PHE A 8 -17.19 -16.48 -13.32
C PHE A 8 -16.61 -17.20 -14.54
N VAL A 9 -17.44 -17.51 -15.54
CA VAL A 9 -17.00 -18.15 -16.80
C VAL A 9 -16.07 -17.23 -17.61
N LYS A 10 -16.24 -15.91 -17.51
CA LYS A 10 -15.35 -14.92 -18.14
C LYS A 10 -14.06 -14.68 -17.36
N SER A 11 -13.89 -15.28 -16.18
CA SER A 11 -12.67 -15.11 -15.41
C SER A 11 -11.48 -15.69 -16.17
N ARG A 12 -10.34 -14.98 -16.14
CA ARG A 12 -9.11 -15.42 -16.84
C ARG A 12 -8.68 -16.80 -16.39
N LEU A 13 -8.87 -17.12 -15.09
CA LEU A 13 -8.51 -18.41 -14.50
C LEU A 13 -9.37 -19.55 -15.04
N PHE A 14 -10.69 -19.35 -15.16
CA PHE A 14 -11.60 -20.36 -15.71
C PHE A 14 -11.26 -20.66 -17.18
N ILE A 15 -11.06 -19.62 -17.99
CA ILE A 15 -10.71 -19.77 -19.41
C ILE A 15 -9.38 -20.54 -19.55
N THR A 16 -8.36 -20.20 -18.75
CA THR A 16 -7.08 -20.91 -18.79
C THR A 16 -7.18 -22.36 -18.34
N ALA A 17 -7.95 -22.65 -17.28
CA ALA A 17 -8.13 -24.01 -16.78
C ALA A 17 -8.92 -24.88 -17.76
N PHE A 18 -9.98 -24.32 -18.35
CA PHE A 18 -10.77 -24.97 -19.38
C PHE A 18 -9.93 -25.31 -20.61
N LEU A 19 -9.13 -24.36 -21.10
CA LEU A 19 -8.24 -24.58 -22.25
C LEU A 19 -7.19 -25.67 -21.98
N LEU A 20 -6.61 -25.68 -20.77
CA LEU A 20 -5.64 -26.69 -20.36
C LEU A 20 -6.28 -28.08 -20.23
N CYS A 21 -7.51 -28.15 -19.71
CA CYS A 21 -8.32 -29.37 -19.69
C CYS A 21 -8.59 -29.89 -21.10
N CYS A 22 -9.01 -29.03 -22.04
CA CYS A 22 -9.20 -29.41 -23.44
C CYS A 22 -7.92 -29.99 -24.07
N ILE A 23 -6.77 -29.34 -23.90
CA ILE A 23 -5.48 -29.83 -24.43
C ILE A 23 -5.12 -31.19 -23.82
N PHE A 24 -5.40 -31.39 -22.53
CA PHE A 24 -5.18 -32.67 -21.85
C PHE A 24 -6.05 -33.78 -22.42
N LEU A 25 -7.35 -33.53 -22.59
CA LEU A 25 -8.25 -34.48 -23.25
C LEU A 25 -7.76 -34.79 -24.68
N LEU A 26 -7.46 -33.78 -25.49
CA LEU A 26 -6.91 -33.96 -26.84
C LEU A 26 -5.62 -34.78 -26.86
N SER A 27 -4.75 -34.63 -25.86
CA SER A 27 -3.53 -35.44 -25.73
C SER A 27 -3.84 -36.93 -25.48
N ILE A 28 -4.83 -37.22 -24.65
CA ILE A 28 -5.31 -38.59 -24.39
C ILE A 28 -5.94 -39.18 -25.65
N LEU A 29 -6.84 -38.42 -26.30
CA LEU A 29 -7.45 -38.81 -27.57
C LEU A 29 -6.38 -39.13 -28.63
N PHE A 30 -5.36 -38.27 -28.76
CA PHE A 30 -4.27 -38.47 -29.69
C PHE A 30 -3.40 -39.69 -29.35
N TRP A 31 -3.19 -40.00 -28.07
CA TRP A 31 -2.46 -41.20 -27.68
C TRP A 31 -3.14 -42.49 -28.16
N PHE A 32 -4.46 -42.60 -27.97
CA PHE A 32 -5.23 -43.79 -28.35
C PHE A 32 -5.50 -43.87 -29.85
N TRP A 33 -6.02 -42.80 -30.44
CA TRP A 33 -6.47 -42.80 -31.83
C TRP A 33 -5.42 -42.30 -32.83
N GLY A 34 -4.32 -41.71 -32.37
CA GLY A 34 -3.26 -41.21 -33.26
C GLY A 34 -2.69 -42.29 -34.17
N SER A 35 -2.57 -43.53 -33.67
CA SER A 35 -2.07 -44.67 -34.46
C SER A 35 -2.94 -45.04 -35.67
N LEU A 36 -4.22 -44.64 -35.69
CA LEU A 36 -5.16 -44.95 -36.78
C LEU A 36 -5.13 -43.91 -37.89
N ILE A 37 -4.43 -42.80 -37.70
CA ILE A 37 -4.33 -41.72 -38.69
C ILE A 37 -3.34 -42.18 -39.76
N ALA A 38 -3.86 -42.47 -40.95
CA ALA A 38 -3.09 -42.82 -42.14
C ALA A 38 -3.25 -41.74 -43.21
N PHE A 39 -2.16 -41.43 -43.89
CA PHE A 39 -2.18 -40.64 -45.12
C PHE A 39 -1.72 -41.54 -46.26
N ASN A 40 -2.63 -41.84 -47.19
CA ASN A 40 -2.34 -42.72 -48.33
C ASN A 40 -1.75 -44.09 -47.88
N ASP A 41 -2.43 -44.74 -46.92
CA ASP A 41 -2.04 -46.01 -46.27
C ASP A 41 -0.72 -45.98 -45.47
N ILE A 42 -0.10 -44.82 -45.30
CA ILE A 42 1.08 -44.64 -44.45
C ILE A 42 0.63 -44.19 -43.05
N TYR A 43 0.82 -45.05 -42.06
CA TYR A 43 0.53 -44.78 -40.65
C TYR A 43 1.66 -43.98 -39.97
N ILE A 44 1.69 -42.68 -40.23
CA ILE A 44 2.75 -41.75 -39.78
C ILE A 44 2.94 -41.76 -38.25
N PHE A 45 1.86 -41.97 -37.49
CA PHE A 45 1.88 -41.96 -36.01
C PHE A 45 1.80 -43.35 -35.38
N SER A 46 2.07 -44.42 -36.13
CA SER A 46 2.07 -45.80 -35.60
C SER A 46 3.08 -45.96 -34.46
N SER A 47 4.28 -45.38 -34.63
CA SER A 47 5.34 -45.44 -33.61
C SER A 47 4.92 -44.77 -32.30
N SER A 48 4.94 -45.54 -31.20
CA SER A 48 4.71 -45.03 -29.84
C SER A 48 5.70 -43.93 -29.43
N PHE A 49 6.96 -44.01 -29.88
CA PHE A 49 7.98 -43.00 -29.56
C PHE A 49 7.64 -41.63 -30.15
N LEU A 50 7.29 -41.57 -31.45
CA LEU A 50 6.83 -40.36 -32.12
C LEU A 50 5.62 -39.72 -31.42
N ARG A 51 4.60 -40.51 -31.05
CA ARG A 51 3.42 -40.00 -30.32
C ARG A 51 3.82 -39.37 -28.99
N PHE A 52 4.69 -40.04 -28.22
CA PHE A 52 5.20 -39.51 -26.97
C PHE A 52 5.99 -38.21 -27.16
N SER A 53 6.90 -38.15 -28.13
CA SER A 53 7.69 -36.95 -28.43
C SER A 53 6.81 -35.74 -28.80
N ILE A 54 5.75 -35.95 -29.59
CA ILE A 54 4.82 -34.89 -29.98
C ILE A 54 4.05 -34.36 -28.76
N ILE A 55 3.52 -35.26 -27.92
CA ILE A 55 2.81 -34.88 -26.70
C ILE A 55 3.76 -34.10 -25.77
N LEU A 56 4.99 -34.60 -25.58
CA LEU A 56 6.00 -33.95 -24.74
C LEU A 56 6.32 -32.53 -25.22
N ILE A 57 6.50 -32.32 -26.53
CA ILE A 57 6.75 -31.00 -27.12
C ILE A 57 5.58 -30.04 -26.88
N ILE A 58 4.34 -30.49 -27.10
CA ILE A 58 3.13 -29.69 -26.87
C ILE A 58 3.07 -29.24 -25.40
N TRP A 59 3.26 -30.17 -24.47
CA TRP A 59 3.25 -29.86 -23.04
C TRP A 59 4.40 -28.96 -22.62
N LEU A 60 5.59 -29.11 -23.21
CA LEU A 60 6.73 -28.26 -22.96
C LEU A 60 6.48 -26.81 -23.41
N ILE A 61 5.84 -26.61 -24.56
CA ILE A 61 5.44 -25.27 -25.06
C ILE A 61 4.39 -24.65 -24.13
N VAL A 62 3.36 -25.42 -23.73
CA VAL A 62 2.33 -24.94 -22.79
C VAL A 62 2.97 -24.56 -21.45
N PHE A 63 3.82 -25.42 -20.89
CA PHE A 63 4.55 -25.17 -19.64
C PHE A 63 5.39 -23.90 -19.75
N LEU A 64 6.19 -23.77 -20.81
CA LEU A 64 7.03 -22.60 -21.04
C LEU A 64 6.19 -21.32 -21.12
N PHE A 65 5.09 -21.31 -21.87
CA PHE A 65 4.21 -20.14 -21.98
C PHE A 65 3.58 -19.74 -20.64
N PHE A 66 3.16 -20.72 -19.82
CA PHE A 66 2.56 -20.48 -18.51
C PHE A 66 3.57 -20.04 -17.45
N LEU A 67 4.81 -20.51 -17.50
CA LEU A 67 5.85 -20.17 -16.52
C LEU A 67 6.68 -18.92 -16.88
N LEU A 68 6.83 -18.60 -18.17
CA LEU A 68 7.57 -17.40 -18.58
C LEU A 68 6.99 -16.12 -17.96
N LYS A 69 5.66 -15.95 -18.00
CA LYS A 69 4.99 -14.76 -17.44
C LYS A 69 5.24 -14.56 -15.94
N PRO A 70 4.99 -15.54 -15.04
CA PRO A 70 5.25 -15.37 -13.62
C PRO A 70 6.74 -15.22 -13.33
N ILE A 71 7.64 -15.88 -14.07
CA ILE A 71 9.09 -15.74 -13.90
C ILE A 71 9.56 -14.34 -14.27
N ILE A 72 9.12 -13.80 -15.42
CA ILE A 72 9.44 -12.43 -15.84
C ILE A 72 8.87 -11.41 -14.84
N ASN A 73 7.64 -11.61 -14.39
CA ASN A 73 7.02 -10.75 -13.37
C ASN A 73 7.79 -10.81 -12.05
N PHE A 74 8.24 -11.99 -11.64
CA PHE A 74 9.02 -12.19 -10.43
C PHE A 74 10.39 -11.51 -10.53
N ILE A 75 11.12 -11.72 -11.62
CA ILE A 75 12.41 -11.06 -11.88
C ILE A 75 12.25 -9.53 -11.94
N SER A 76 11.19 -9.03 -12.60
CA SER A 76 10.88 -7.60 -12.64
C SER A 76 10.54 -7.04 -11.26
N SER A 77 9.91 -7.84 -10.39
CA SER A 77 9.58 -7.45 -9.02
C SER A 77 10.82 -7.30 -8.15
N LEU A 78 11.80 -8.20 -8.30
CA LEU A 78 13.08 -8.16 -7.59
C LEU A 78 13.95 -6.97 -8.04
N LYS A 79 13.89 -6.61 -9.33
CA LYS A 79 14.66 -5.49 -9.88
C LYS A 79 14.10 -4.10 -9.56
N SER A 80 12.89 -4.03 -8.99
CA SER A 80 12.20 -2.78 -8.70
C SER A 80 12.39 -2.33 -7.25
N GLU A 81 13.56 -1.78 -6.91
CA GLU A 81 13.81 -1.12 -5.61
C GLU A 81 12.70 -0.12 -5.23
N LYS A 82 12.11 0.55 -6.23
CA LYS A 82 10.97 1.46 -6.07
C LYS A 82 9.71 0.77 -5.52
N ARG A 83 9.42 -0.48 -5.91
CA ARG A 83 8.26 -1.22 -5.37
C ARG A 83 8.52 -1.73 -3.96
N LEU A 84 9.76 -2.10 -3.64
CA LEU A 84 10.14 -2.45 -2.26
C LEU A 84 10.01 -1.23 -1.35
N LYS A 85 10.55 -0.07 -1.75
CA LYS A 85 10.35 1.20 -1.03
C LYS A 85 8.87 1.54 -0.88
N PHE A 86 8.08 1.43 -1.95
CA PHE A 86 6.64 1.66 -1.89
C PHE A 86 5.91 0.68 -0.95
N LYS A 87 6.33 -0.59 -0.91
CA LYS A 87 5.75 -1.60 -0.01
C LYS A 87 6.10 -1.33 1.45
N VAL A 88 7.31 -0.86 1.73
CA VAL A 88 7.73 -0.42 3.07
C VAL A 88 6.94 0.83 3.50
N LEU A 89 6.90 1.86 2.66
CA LEU A 89 6.12 3.08 2.90
C LEU A 89 4.63 2.77 3.13
N LYS A 90 4.05 1.87 2.32
CA LYS A 90 2.67 1.44 2.49
C LYS A 90 2.46 0.73 3.82
N LYS A 91 3.40 -0.15 4.22
CA LYS A 91 3.33 -0.85 5.50
C LYS A 91 3.42 0.13 6.68
N GLU A 92 4.32 1.11 6.62
CA GLU A 92 4.45 2.16 7.62
C GLU A 92 3.16 3.00 7.72
N ALA A 93 2.59 3.39 6.58
CA ALA A 93 1.32 4.11 6.52
C ALA A 93 0.16 3.29 7.11
N ASP A 94 0.06 2.00 6.77
CA ASP A 94 -0.97 1.10 7.30
C ASP A 94 -0.84 0.94 8.83
N GLU A 95 0.39 0.78 9.34
CA GLU A 95 0.67 0.71 10.79
C GLU A 95 0.29 2.00 11.52
N PHE A 96 0.61 3.14 10.91
CA PHE A 96 0.28 4.45 11.43
C PHE A 96 -1.24 4.66 11.48
N ILE A 97 -1.96 4.37 10.39
CA ILE A 97 -3.43 4.43 10.33
C ILE A 97 -4.04 3.54 11.42
N TYR A 98 -3.51 2.32 11.61
CA TYR A 98 -3.98 1.42 12.64
C TYR A 98 -3.80 2.00 14.06
N LYS A 99 -2.62 2.55 14.36
CA LYS A 99 -2.34 3.21 15.65
C LYS A 99 -3.25 4.41 15.87
N SER A 100 -3.40 5.28 14.87
CA SER A 100 -4.28 6.46 14.93
C SER A 100 -5.74 6.09 15.15
N LYS A 101 -6.24 5.09 14.40
CA LYS A 101 -7.61 4.58 14.56
C LYS A 101 -7.83 4.02 15.97
N ARG A 102 -6.87 3.25 16.49
CA ARG A 102 -6.93 2.72 17.85
C ARG A 102 -7.00 3.85 18.89
N ASN A 103 -6.10 4.82 18.81
CA ASN A 103 -6.08 5.96 19.73
C ASN A 103 -7.38 6.77 19.67
N PHE A 104 -7.90 7.00 18.47
CA PHE A 104 -9.19 7.66 18.24
C PHE A 104 -10.34 6.95 18.97
N PHE A 105 -10.42 5.62 18.85
CA PHE A 105 -11.46 4.85 19.54
C PHE A 105 -11.29 4.85 21.07
N LEU A 106 -10.06 4.84 21.58
CA LEU A 106 -9.79 4.95 23.01
C LEU A 106 -10.26 6.30 23.56
N SER A 107 -9.85 7.42 22.95
CA SER A 107 -10.29 8.76 23.37
C SER A 107 -11.80 8.93 23.35
N LEU A 108 -12.48 8.38 22.33
CA LEU A 108 -13.94 8.40 22.26
C LEU A 108 -14.61 7.54 23.32
N LYS A 109 -14.02 6.38 23.64
CA LYS A 109 -14.54 5.48 24.68
C LYS A 109 -14.41 6.15 26.04
N ASP A 110 -13.24 6.68 26.36
CA ASP A 110 -12.97 7.37 27.63
C ASP A 110 -13.94 8.55 27.81
N ALA A 111 -14.13 9.38 26.78
CA ALA A 111 -15.07 10.49 26.83
C ALA A 111 -16.53 10.06 27.01
N LYS A 112 -16.95 8.95 26.38
CA LYS A 112 -18.28 8.37 26.59
C LYS A 112 -18.46 7.82 28.00
N GLU A 113 -17.42 7.23 28.58
CA GLU A 113 -17.47 6.69 29.95
C GLU A 113 -17.52 7.81 30.99
N THR A 114 -16.76 8.89 30.79
CA THR A 114 -16.74 10.05 31.70
C THR A 114 -18.00 10.91 31.58
N TRP A 115 -18.52 11.15 30.37
CA TRP A 115 -19.63 12.08 30.13
C TRP A 115 -20.87 11.41 29.53
N LYS A 116 -21.24 10.23 30.04
CA LYS A 116 -22.33 9.37 29.55
C LYS A 116 -23.61 10.11 29.13
N ASN A 117 -24.06 11.07 29.94
CA ASN A 117 -25.31 11.81 29.71
C ASN A 117 -25.10 13.18 29.05
N ASP A 118 -23.89 13.74 29.13
CA ASP A 118 -23.59 15.09 28.65
C ASP A 118 -22.99 15.10 27.23
N LEU A 119 -22.46 13.96 26.77
CA LEU A 119 -21.78 13.84 25.48
C LEU A 119 -22.77 13.62 24.33
N LYS A 120 -23.04 14.66 23.55
CA LYS A 120 -23.88 14.57 22.34
C LYS A 120 -23.07 14.15 21.11
N THR A 121 -22.88 12.83 20.91
CA THR A 121 -22.03 12.32 19.82
C THR A 121 -22.55 12.58 18.40
N LYS A 122 -23.87 12.77 18.22
CA LYS A 122 -24.47 12.96 16.88
C LYS A 122 -24.10 14.30 16.24
N ASN A 123 -23.94 15.36 17.04
CA ASN A 123 -23.70 16.72 16.55
C ASN A 123 -22.43 17.32 17.17
N LEU A 124 -21.40 16.49 17.36
CA LEU A 124 -20.15 16.95 17.98
C LEU A 124 -19.31 17.69 16.93
N PRO A 125 -19.05 19.00 17.08
CA PRO A 125 -18.19 19.73 16.15
C PRO A 125 -16.76 19.20 16.23
N LEU A 126 -16.11 19.04 15.07
CA LEU A 126 -14.71 18.61 14.97
C LEU A 126 -13.85 19.78 14.53
N ILE A 127 -12.88 20.15 15.35
CA ILE A 127 -11.87 21.18 15.07
C ILE A 127 -10.55 20.47 14.82
N ILE A 128 -9.84 20.86 13.75
CA ILE A 128 -8.53 20.31 13.40
C ILE A 128 -7.51 21.44 13.48
N ILE A 129 -6.45 21.27 14.27
CA ILE A 129 -5.36 22.24 14.37
C ILE A 129 -4.19 21.75 13.54
N ILE A 130 -3.78 22.58 12.58
CA ILE A 130 -2.77 22.27 11.58
C ILE A 130 -1.68 23.33 11.60
N GLY A 131 -0.41 22.92 11.51
CA GLY A 131 0.73 23.83 11.47
C GLY A 131 2.07 23.11 11.62
N ASN A 132 3.18 23.81 11.36
CA ASN A 132 4.54 23.26 11.49
C ASN A 132 4.88 22.85 12.92
N GLU A 133 5.91 22.01 13.08
CA GLU A 133 6.50 21.78 14.41
C GLU A 133 6.96 23.11 15.03
N GLY A 134 6.75 23.28 16.33
CA GLY A 134 7.08 24.54 17.03
C GLY A 134 6.09 25.70 16.84
N SER A 135 5.03 25.57 16.02
CA SER A 135 4.05 26.66 15.79
C SER A 135 3.09 26.92 16.96
N GLY A 136 3.37 26.40 18.15
CA GLY A 136 2.54 26.59 19.35
C GLY A 136 1.21 25.81 19.38
N LYS A 137 1.02 24.79 18.52
CA LYS A 137 -0.22 23.97 18.51
C LYS A 137 -0.57 23.40 19.88
N SER A 138 0.37 22.69 20.51
CA SER A 138 0.15 22.08 21.82
C SER A 138 -0.06 23.13 22.91
N THR A 139 0.60 24.29 22.81
CA THR A 139 0.38 25.43 23.71
C THR A 139 -1.05 25.93 23.58
N PHE A 140 -1.54 26.16 22.37
CA PHE A 140 -2.93 26.57 22.14
C PHE A 140 -3.93 25.56 22.71
N ILE A 141 -3.70 24.26 22.53
CA ILE A 141 -4.58 23.21 23.09
C ILE A 141 -4.57 23.24 24.62
N ASN A 142 -3.40 23.34 25.24
CA ASN A 142 -3.25 23.28 26.70
C ASN A 142 -3.80 24.53 27.40
N TYR A 143 -3.69 25.70 26.78
CA TYR A 143 -4.20 26.97 27.30
C TYR A 143 -5.61 27.31 26.79
N SER A 144 -6.18 26.49 25.92
CA SER A 144 -7.61 26.58 25.58
C SER A 144 -8.44 26.12 26.79
N ASP A 145 -9.47 26.88 27.13
CA ASP A 145 -10.40 26.57 28.24
C ASP A 145 -11.39 25.48 27.83
N ILE A 146 -10.86 24.33 27.41
CA ILE A 146 -11.62 23.17 26.95
C ILE A 146 -11.55 22.10 28.05
N GLU A 147 -12.72 21.72 28.55
CA GLU A 147 -12.87 20.60 29.49
C GLU A 147 -12.58 19.26 28.78
N TYR A 148 -11.46 18.63 29.12
CA TYR A 148 -11.10 17.28 28.68
C TYR A 148 -11.37 16.26 29.80
N PRO A 149 -11.69 15.00 29.49
CA PRO A 149 -11.91 13.98 30.50
C PRO A 149 -10.52 13.64 31.03
N LEU A 150 -10.23 14.01 32.27
CA LEU A 150 -8.95 13.73 32.91
C LEU A 150 -8.90 12.23 33.25
N SER A 151 -8.52 11.41 32.29
CA SER A 151 -8.03 10.05 32.56
C SER A 151 -6.52 10.09 32.82
N ASP A 152 -6.00 9.15 33.61
CA ASP A 152 -4.56 9.01 33.89
C ASP A 152 -3.70 8.89 32.61
N SER A 153 -4.31 8.49 31.49
CA SER A 153 -3.68 8.44 30.16
C SER A 153 -3.44 9.83 29.53
N LEU A 154 -4.26 10.83 29.86
CA LEU A 154 -4.17 12.20 29.37
C LEU A 154 -3.22 13.09 30.20
N GLU A 155 -3.04 12.79 31.49
CA GLU A 155 -2.05 13.48 32.34
C GLU A 155 -0.61 13.28 31.83
N SER A 156 -0.29 12.08 31.35
CA SER A 156 1.02 11.80 30.73
C SER A 156 1.23 12.65 29.47
N TYR A 157 0.20 12.88 28.68
CA TYR A 157 0.31 13.62 27.42
C TYR A 157 0.45 15.14 27.63
N LYS A 158 -0.24 15.72 28.63
CA LYS A 158 -0.07 17.13 29.02
C LYS A 158 1.35 17.44 29.53
N LYS A 159 2.05 16.45 30.09
CA LYS A 159 3.37 16.63 30.74
C LYS A 159 4.55 16.43 29.79
N PHE A 160 4.40 15.65 28.71
CA PHE A 160 5.48 15.34 27.80
C PHE A 160 5.36 16.11 26.48
N HIS A 161 5.99 17.29 26.43
CA HIS A 161 6.17 18.15 25.26
C HIS A 161 7.11 17.56 24.17
N LYS A 162 7.02 16.27 23.88
CA LYS A 162 7.81 15.68 22.80
C LYS A 162 6.90 15.51 21.59
N SER A 163 7.17 16.31 20.56
CA SER A 163 6.75 16.16 19.16
C SER A 163 5.68 15.09 18.93
N THR A 164 4.44 15.53 18.69
CA THR A 164 3.27 14.65 18.50
C THR A 164 3.45 13.78 17.24
N ARG A 165 4.15 12.65 17.34
CA ARG A 165 4.37 11.71 16.22
C ARG A 165 3.13 10.92 15.80
N ASN A 166 2.02 11.09 16.51
CA ASN A 166 0.78 10.34 16.28
C ASN A 166 -0.43 11.28 16.38
N PHE A 167 -1.45 11.04 15.56
CA PHE A 167 -2.75 11.71 15.68
C PHE A 167 -3.33 11.56 17.09
N ALA A 168 -3.67 12.68 17.74
CA ALA A 168 -4.32 12.72 19.04
C ALA A 168 -5.70 13.37 18.92
N LEU A 169 -6.75 12.64 19.33
CA LEU A 169 -8.11 13.15 19.44
C LEU A 169 -8.38 13.52 20.90
N TYR A 170 -8.71 14.77 21.14
CA TYR A 170 -9.22 15.27 22.40
C TYR A 170 -10.72 15.48 22.27
N VAL A 171 -11.50 14.84 23.13
CA VAL A 171 -12.97 14.94 23.10
C VAL A 171 -13.40 15.75 24.31
N SER A 172 -14.34 16.68 24.15
CA SER A 172 -14.97 17.45 25.22
C SER A 172 -16.48 17.32 25.17
N LYS A 173 -17.19 17.84 26.19
CA LYS A 173 -18.66 17.90 26.19
C LYS A 173 -19.25 18.65 25.00
N LYS A 174 -18.53 19.67 24.50
CA LYS A 174 -19.03 20.62 23.48
C LYS A 174 -18.44 20.42 22.09
N GLY A 175 -17.39 19.61 21.93
CA GLY A 175 -16.69 19.41 20.67
C GLY A 175 -15.50 18.45 20.77
N ALA A 176 -14.94 18.06 19.63
CA ALA A 176 -13.71 17.29 19.55
C ALA A 176 -12.62 18.12 18.84
N LEU A 177 -11.38 17.96 19.29
CA LEU A 177 -10.20 18.61 18.78
C LEU A 177 -9.20 17.55 18.31
N LEU A 178 -8.73 17.69 17.07
CA LEU A 178 -7.74 16.81 16.47
C LEU A 178 -6.41 17.56 16.38
N ASP A 179 -5.40 17.05 17.08
CA ASP A 179 -4.01 17.51 16.96
C ASP A 179 -3.27 16.67 15.92
N THR A 180 -2.68 17.36 14.95
CA THR A 180 -1.93 16.75 13.84
C THR A 180 -0.43 16.93 14.05
N GLU A 181 0.35 15.95 13.59
CA GLU A 181 1.81 16.03 13.59
C GLU A 181 2.32 17.25 12.80
N GLY A 182 3.35 17.93 13.31
CA GLY A 182 3.93 19.11 12.68
C GLY A 182 4.72 18.86 11.40
N ASN A 183 5.06 17.60 11.11
CA ASN A 183 5.96 17.20 10.03
C ASN A 183 5.31 17.16 8.64
N TYR A 184 3.98 17.23 8.54
CA TYR A 184 3.31 17.19 7.23
C TYR A 184 3.40 18.52 6.45
N PHE A 185 3.87 19.61 7.10
CA PHE A 185 3.91 20.95 6.52
C PHE A 185 5.32 21.52 6.30
N SER A 186 6.37 20.76 6.62
CA SER A 186 7.72 21.04 6.13
C SER A 186 7.78 20.79 4.62
N GLN A 187 7.19 21.70 3.83
CA GLN A 187 7.37 21.75 2.37
C GLN A 187 8.86 21.74 1.99
N GLU A 188 9.72 22.20 2.91
CA GLU A 188 11.18 22.13 2.85
C GLU A 188 11.73 20.71 2.62
N GLU A 189 11.15 19.64 3.21
CA GLU A 189 11.67 18.28 3.02
C GLU A 189 11.44 17.76 1.58
N PHE A 190 10.44 18.30 0.89
CA PHE A 190 10.15 17.99 -0.51
C PHE A 190 10.82 18.96 -1.49
N PHE A 191 11.34 20.08 -1.00
CA PHE A 191 12.02 21.08 -1.81
C PHE A 191 13.47 20.67 -2.04
N LYS A 192 13.77 20.23 -3.27
CA LYS A 192 15.15 20.05 -3.73
C LYS A 192 15.49 21.22 -4.66
N PRO A 193 16.31 22.18 -4.21
CA PRO A 193 16.70 23.29 -5.06
C PRO A 193 17.43 22.76 -6.28
N THR A 194 16.96 23.15 -7.47
CA THR A 194 17.61 22.78 -8.74
C THR A 194 18.66 23.82 -9.12
N SER A 195 18.43 25.06 -8.72
CA SER A 195 19.34 26.19 -8.87
C SER A 195 19.76 26.75 -7.49
N SER A 196 20.84 27.54 -7.48
CA SER A 196 21.31 28.22 -6.26
C SER A 196 20.37 29.35 -5.85
N ASP A 197 19.63 29.87 -6.83
CA ASP A 197 18.82 31.09 -6.70
C ASP A 197 17.43 30.75 -6.12
N GLU A 198 17.12 29.44 -6.06
CA GLU A 198 15.96 28.85 -5.40
C GLU A 198 16.18 28.62 -3.89
N ILE A 199 17.40 28.79 -3.37
CA ILE A 199 17.72 28.53 -1.96
C ILE A 199 17.35 29.78 -1.14
N PRO A 200 16.46 29.65 -0.13
CA PRO A 200 16.23 30.74 0.82
C PRO A 200 17.54 31.14 1.50
N GLU A 201 17.85 32.44 1.59
CA GLU A 201 19.09 32.95 2.18
C GLU A 201 19.29 32.49 3.64
N ASP A 202 18.20 32.14 4.32
CA ASP A 202 18.17 31.74 5.73
C ASP A 202 18.58 30.26 5.95
N ASP A 203 18.77 29.48 4.88
CA ASP A 203 18.89 28.00 4.94
C ASP A 203 20.25 27.47 4.38
N ILE A 204 21.29 28.31 4.41
CA ILE A 204 22.63 28.02 3.86
C ILE A 204 23.28 26.81 4.56
N ASP A 205 23.10 26.66 5.88
CA ASP A 205 23.71 25.57 6.65
C ASP A 205 23.07 24.20 6.33
N LYS A 206 21.76 24.16 6.08
CA LYS A 206 21.06 22.93 5.66
C LYS A 206 21.48 22.47 4.27
N ASN A 207 21.81 23.42 3.38
CA ASN A 207 22.14 23.15 1.97
C ASN A 207 23.64 23.18 1.66
N ARG A 208 24.49 23.17 2.70
CA ARG A 208 25.95 23.29 2.59
C ARG A 208 26.57 22.29 1.60
N ASP A 209 26.18 21.03 1.66
CA ASP A 209 26.73 19.98 0.79
C ASP A 209 26.38 20.19 -0.70
N PHE A 210 25.18 20.71 -0.99
CA PHE A 210 24.77 21.07 -2.35
C PHE A 210 25.58 22.26 -2.87
N LEU A 211 25.75 23.29 -2.05
CA LEU A 211 26.55 24.49 -2.37
C LEU A 211 28.02 24.15 -2.61
N ILE A 212 28.61 23.31 -1.74
CA ILE A 212 29.99 22.83 -1.89
C ILE A 212 30.14 22.02 -3.18
N LYS A 213 29.22 21.09 -3.46
CA LYS A 213 29.28 20.24 -4.66
C LYS A 213 29.16 21.06 -5.95
N LYS A 214 28.34 22.11 -5.97
CA LYS A 214 28.23 23.01 -7.15
C LYS A 214 29.46 23.90 -7.32
N ASN A 215 30.08 24.35 -6.22
CA ASN A 215 31.30 25.15 -6.27
C ASN A 215 32.53 24.35 -6.72
N ILE A 216 32.63 23.06 -6.38
CA ILE A 216 33.76 22.21 -6.80
C ILE A 216 33.75 21.94 -8.32
N TRP A 217 32.58 21.97 -8.97
CA TRP A 217 32.41 21.69 -10.40
C TRP A 217 32.35 22.94 -11.28
N LYS A 218 32.48 24.15 -10.70
CA LYS A 218 32.74 25.38 -11.45
C LYS A 218 34.26 25.58 -11.58
N LYS A 219 34.88 24.81 -12.48
CA LYS A 219 36.20 25.13 -13.05
C LYS A 219 36.13 25.00 -14.56
#